data_AF-A0A2H3CI22-F1
#
_entry.id   AF-A0A2H3CI22-F1
#
_cell.length_a   1.000
_cell.length_b   1.000
_cell.length_c   1.000
_cell.angle_alpha   90.00
_cell.angle_beta   90.00
_cell.angle_gamma   90.00
#
_symmetry.space_group_name_H-M   'P 1'
#
loop_
_entity.id
_entity.type
_entity.pdbx_description
1 polymer ?
#
loop_
_entity_poly.entity_id
_entity_poly.type
_entity_poly.pdbx_seq_one_letter_code
_entity_poly.pdbx_strand_id
1 'polypeptide(L)'
;MAVQQFAVENWSSTSSRLFPTTHKASFASRLLNYILAKNKMATRTSLATDFPLRNPRNRPGKTVLLHICGFAMTVDDLLHWADTHHIEPNAPFFKRLDVTRRVILDRLPWKVEGPYACLFVDHETEKLSDGLPRPATCFFVGTNGSQKALDQAKNEDLIRGFQEVLDTQEKPRWYRPGPF
;
A
#
# COMPACT_ATOMS: atom_id res chain seq x y z
N MET A 1 -42.73 -4.98 -22.46
CA MET A 1 -41.73 -5.51 -21.52
C MET A 1 -40.89 -4.36 -21.02
N ALA A 2 -41.21 -3.85 -19.82
CA ALA A 2 -40.46 -2.78 -19.19
C ALA A 2 -40.79 -2.72 -17.68
N VAL A 3 -39.72 -2.50 -16.90
CA VAL A 3 -39.63 -1.94 -15.54
C VAL A 3 -40.09 -2.82 -14.36
N GLN A 4 -39.10 -3.46 -13.72
CA GLN A 4 -39.09 -3.81 -12.30
C GLN A 4 -38.92 -2.54 -11.46
N GLN A 5 -39.84 -2.31 -10.54
CA GLN A 5 -39.76 -1.33 -9.45
C GLN A 5 -40.43 -1.98 -8.23
N PHE A 6 -40.05 -1.53 -7.03
CA PHE A 6 -40.57 -1.89 -5.70
C PHE A 6 -39.81 -2.95 -4.90
N ALA A 7 -38.87 -2.46 -4.08
CA ALA A 7 -38.74 -2.83 -2.67
C ALA A 7 -37.89 -1.77 -1.93
N VAL A 8 -38.40 -0.55 -1.86
CA VAL A 8 -38.06 0.41 -0.79
C VAL A 8 -39.37 0.64 -0.07
N GLU A 9 -39.37 0.43 1.25
CA GLU A 9 -40.41 0.73 2.25
C GLU A 9 -40.75 -0.49 3.10
N ASN A 10 -39.96 -0.68 4.14
CA ASN A 10 -40.49 -1.11 5.44
C ASN A 10 -39.42 -0.81 6.48
N TRP A 11 -39.47 0.39 7.04
CA TRP A 11 -38.99 0.73 8.38
C TRP A 11 -39.51 2.13 8.73
N SER A 12 -40.78 2.18 9.12
CA SER A 12 -41.31 3.27 9.93
C SER A 12 -42.30 2.70 10.93
N SER A 13 -42.31 3.30 12.11
CA SER A 13 -43.19 3.02 13.27
C SER A 13 -42.70 1.99 14.28
N THR A 14 -41.72 2.37 15.11
CA THR A 14 -41.94 2.71 16.54
C THR A 14 -40.62 2.99 17.25
N SER A 15 -40.24 4.26 17.35
CA SER A 15 -39.51 4.85 18.49
C SER A 15 -39.22 6.31 18.19
N SER A 16 -40.28 7.12 18.16
CA SER A 16 -40.18 8.56 18.31
C SER A 16 -40.00 8.88 19.78
N ARG A 17 -38.75 9.09 20.23
CA ARG A 17 -38.37 10.09 21.23
C ARG A 17 -36.85 10.16 21.35
N LEU A 18 -36.35 11.39 21.24
CA LEU A 18 -34.97 11.86 21.42
C LEU A 18 -34.04 11.57 20.25
N PHE A 19 -33.88 12.51 19.32
CA PHE A 19 -32.60 13.00 18.75
C PHE A 19 -32.89 14.14 17.74
N PRO A 20 -32.18 15.29 17.78
CA PRO A 20 -32.44 16.40 16.87
C PRO A 20 -31.99 16.12 15.43
N THR A 21 -32.81 16.56 14.48
CA THR A 21 -32.70 16.42 13.03
C THR A 21 -31.65 17.34 12.39
N THR A 22 -30.37 17.21 12.76
CA THR A 22 -29.27 17.96 12.11
C THR A 22 -28.01 17.16 11.76
N HIS A 23 -27.92 15.86 12.08
CA HIS A 23 -26.66 15.10 11.89
C HIS A 23 -26.53 14.25 10.62
N LYS A 24 -27.60 14.02 9.84
CA LYS A 24 -27.50 13.16 8.63
C LYS A 24 -26.78 13.84 7.45
N ALA A 25 -26.88 15.15 7.32
CA ALA A 25 -26.21 15.91 6.25
C ALA A 25 -24.69 16.04 6.45
N SER A 26 -24.21 15.90 7.68
CA SER A 26 -22.78 16.00 8.04
C SER A 26 -21.99 14.76 7.61
N PHE A 27 -22.58 13.57 7.73
CA PHE A 27 -21.89 12.32 7.41
C PHE A 27 -21.75 12.11 5.91
N ALA A 28 -22.80 12.38 5.12
CA ALA A 28 -22.75 12.29 3.67
C ALA A 28 -21.76 13.31 3.06
N SER A 29 -21.74 14.55 3.56
CA SER A 29 -20.74 15.55 3.14
C SER A 29 -19.32 15.19 3.55
N ARG A 30 -19.12 14.57 4.72
CA ARG A 30 -17.79 14.07 5.15
C ARG A 30 -17.33 12.88 4.31
N LEU A 31 -18.24 11.96 3.95
CA LEU A 31 -17.94 10.83 3.08
C LEU A 31 -17.65 11.29 1.65
N LEU A 32 -18.42 12.25 1.13
CA LEU A 32 -18.19 12.84 -0.19
C LEU A 32 -16.86 13.61 -0.23
N ASN A 33 -16.54 14.38 0.83
CA ASN A 33 -15.25 15.05 0.95
C ASN A 33 -14.09 14.06 1.16
N TYR A 34 -14.30 12.93 1.84
CA TYR A 34 -13.31 11.86 1.97
C TYR A 34 -13.04 11.17 0.63
N ILE A 35 -14.09 10.88 -0.15
CA ILE A 35 -14.00 10.30 -1.50
C ILE A 35 -13.36 11.30 -2.48
N LEU A 36 -13.75 12.57 -2.43
CA LEU A 36 -13.18 13.64 -3.26
C LEU A 36 -11.74 13.97 -2.85
N ALA A 37 -11.37 13.87 -1.57
CA ALA A 37 -9.99 14.00 -1.11
C ALA A 37 -9.12 12.81 -1.56
N LYS A 38 -9.65 11.58 -1.53
CA LYS A 38 -9.00 10.41 -2.15
C LYS A 38 -8.78 10.59 -3.65
N ASN A 39 -9.75 11.17 -4.37
CA ASN A 39 -9.65 11.39 -5.82
C ASN A 39 -8.76 12.61 -6.19
N LYS A 40 -8.64 13.62 -5.32
CA LYS A 40 -7.75 14.79 -5.55
C LYS A 40 -6.28 14.53 -5.17
N MET A 41 -5.98 13.51 -4.37
CA MET A 41 -4.61 13.11 -4.02
C MET A 41 -3.99 12.09 -4.99
N ALA A 42 -4.64 11.79 -6.11
CA ALA A 42 -4.11 10.89 -7.14
C ALA A 42 -3.07 11.56 -8.07
N THR A 43 -2.29 12.54 -7.58
CA THR A 43 -1.35 13.33 -8.41
C THR A 43 0.13 13.10 -8.10
N ARG A 44 0.48 11.98 -7.46
CA ARG A 44 1.89 11.51 -7.48
C ARG A 44 2.09 10.00 -7.55
N THR A 45 1.02 9.24 -7.78
CA THR A 45 1.07 7.79 -7.94
C THR A 45 1.09 7.47 -9.43
N SER A 46 2.29 7.54 -10.04
CA SER A 46 2.44 7.08 -11.41
C SER A 46 2.19 5.56 -11.43
N LEU A 47 1.10 5.15 -12.07
CA LEU A 47 0.75 3.75 -12.41
C LEU A 47 1.68 3.23 -13.52
N ALA A 48 2.99 3.44 -13.34
CA ALA A 48 3.95 3.68 -14.41
C ALA A 48 4.07 2.52 -15.41
N THR A 49 3.57 2.75 -16.62
CA THR A 49 4.05 2.05 -17.81
C THR A 49 5.42 2.57 -18.24
N ASP A 50 5.85 3.79 -17.85
CA ASP A 50 7.16 4.37 -18.18
C ASP A 50 7.80 5.11 -17.00
N PHE A 51 8.61 4.42 -16.18
CA PHE A 51 9.40 5.06 -15.12
C PHE A 51 10.82 5.38 -15.62
N PRO A 52 11.34 6.61 -15.47
CA PRO A 52 12.63 6.99 -16.04
C PRO A 52 13.78 6.22 -15.40
N LEU A 53 14.72 5.76 -16.24
CA LEU A 53 15.95 5.13 -15.79
C LEU A 53 16.79 6.08 -14.93
N ARG A 54 17.28 5.57 -13.80
CA ARG A 54 18.21 6.25 -12.91
C ARG A 54 19.46 6.64 -13.68
N ASN A 55 19.93 7.88 -13.52
CA ASN A 55 21.24 8.29 -14.00
C ASN A 55 22.23 8.48 -12.84
N PRO A 56 23.54 8.34 -13.08
CA PRO A 56 24.56 8.61 -12.07
C PRO A 56 24.51 10.07 -11.62
N ARG A 57 24.79 10.31 -10.32
CA ARG A 57 25.03 11.67 -9.82
C ARG A 57 26.21 12.28 -10.60
N ASN A 58 26.12 13.56 -10.93
CA ASN A 58 27.15 14.37 -11.60
C ASN A 58 27.16 14.38 -13.14
N ARG A 59 26.14 13.83 -13.82
CA ARG A 59 25.94 14.14 -15.25
C ARG A 59 25.20 15.47 -15.42
N PRO A 60 25.60 16.35 -16.37
CA PRO A 60 24.82 17.55 -16.68
C PRO A 60 23.40 17.15 -17.14
N GLY A 61 22.37 17.71 -16.50
CA GLY A 61 20.96 17.39 -16.76
C GLY A 61 20.16 17.06 -15.48
N LYS A 62 18.89 16.66 -15.66
CA LYS A 62 17.99 16.29 -14.54
C LYS A 62 18.49 14.99 -13.90
N THR A 63 18.77 15.03 -12.60
CA THR A 63 19.12 13.81 -11.84
C THR A 63 17.85 12.97 -11.62
N VAL A 64 17.86 11.75 -12.15
CA VAL A 64 16.85 10.72 -11.92
C VAL A 64 17.36 9.82 -10.78
N LEU A 65 16.70 9.93 -9.63
CA LEU A 65 17.06 9.17 -8.44
C LEU A 65 16.60 7.71 -8.52
N LEU A 66 17.21 6.86 -7.69
CA LEU A 66 16.75 5.50 -7.49
C LEU A 66 15.32 5.52 -6.92
N HIS A 67 14.45 4.76 -7.57
CA HIS A 67 13.12 4.42 -7.09
C HIS A 67 12.93 2.92 -7.17
N ILE A 68 12.08 2.42 -6.29
CA ILE A 68 11.73 1.01 -6.20
C ILE A 68 10.25 0.84 -6.52
N CYS A 69 9.92 -0.19 -7.29
CA CYS A 69 8.55 -0.58 -7.56
C CYS A 69 8.23 -1.78 -6.67
N GLY A 70 7.23 -1.67 -5.80
CA GLY A 70 6.96 -2.72 -4.84
C GLY A 70 5.64 -2.57 -4.09
N PHE A 71 5.48 -3.45 -3.11
CA PHE A 71 4.35 -3.46 -2.19
C PHE A 71 4.85 -2.93 -0.84
N ALA A 72 4.36 -1.76 -0.46
CA ALA A 72 4.64 -1.21 0.87
C ALA A 72 3.62 -1.76 1.87
N MET A 73 4.11 -2.34 2.95
CA MET A 73 3.33 -2.80 4.09
C MET A 73 3.71 -1.97 5.32
N THR A 74 2.71 -1.38 5.96
CA THR A 74 2.88 -0.71 7.26
C THR A 74 3.21 -1.72 8.36
N VAL A 75 3.60 -1.23 9.53
CA VAL A 75 3.77 -2.11 10.71
C VAL A 75 2.49 -2.88 11.02
N ASP A 76 1.34 -2.22 10.94
CA ASP A 76 0.05 -2.85 11.23
C ASP A 76 -0.30 -3.92 10.18
N ASP A 77 -0.01 -3.67 8.90
CA ASP A 77 -0.19 -4.66 7.84
C ASP A 77 0.68 -5.90 8.09
N LEU A 78 1.94 -5.70 8.49
CA LEU A 78 2.85 -6.81 8.81
C LEU A 78 2.36 -7.63 10.00
N LEU A 79 1.85 -6.98 11.04
CA LEU A 79 1.29 -7.68 12.21
C LEU A 79 0.01 -8.43 11.86
N HIS A 80 -0.88 -7.81 11.08
CA HIS A 80 -2.10 -8.47 10.62
C HIS A 80 -1.81 -9.70 9.76
N TRP A 81 -0.82 -9.60 8.87
CA TRP A 81 -0.33 -10.73 8.10
C TRP A 81 0.26 -11.81 9.01
N ALA A 82 1.07 -11.42 10.01
CA ALA A 82 1.63 -12.35 11.00
C ALA A 82 0.55 -13.08 11.81
N ASP A 83 -0.54 -12.41 12.18
CA ASP A 83 -1.67 -13.00 12.88
C ASP A 83 -2.39 -14.03 11.99
N THR A 84 -2.67 -13.65 10.74
CA THR A 84 -3.34 -14.49 9.73
C THR A 84 -2.56 -15.77 9.44
N HIS A 85 -1.23 -15.67 9.39
CA HIS A 85 -0.32 -16.79 9.11
C HIS A 85 0.24 -17.48 10.36
N HIS A 86 -0.26 -17.14 11.55
CA HIS A 86 0.18 -17.71 12.84
C HIS A 86 1.69 -17.63 13.08
N ILE A 87 2.32 -16.53 12.67
CA ILE A 87 3.76 -16.31 12.82
C ILE A 87 4.04 -15.80 14.23
N GLU A 88 4.73 -16.65 15.00
CA GLU A 88 5.33 -16.32 16.30
C GLU A 88 4.39 -15.48 17.21
N PRO A 89 3.17 -15.99 17.52
CA PRO A 89 2.11 -15.20 18.19
C PRO A 89 2.50 -14.70 19.59
N ASN A 90 3.46 -15.36 20.23
CA ASN A 90 3.93 -15.02 21.58
C ASN A 90 5.29 -14.30 21.58
N ALA A 91 5.85 -13.98 20.40
CA ALA A 91 7.13 -13.31 20.34
C ALA A 91 7.02 -11.81 20.67
N PRO A 92 8.07 -11.20 21.24
CA PRO A 92 8.14 -9.75 21.41
C PRO A 92 7.95 -9.02 20.07
N PHE A 93 7.30 -7.86 20.12
CA PHE A 93 6.93 -7.05 18.95
C PHE A 93 8.02 -6.96 17.86
N PHE A 94 9.24 -6.54 18.21
CA PHE A 94 10.33 -6.37 17.23
C PHE A 94 10.78 -7.71 16.63
N LYS A 95 10.94 -8.75 17.46
CA LYS A 95 11.27 -10.11 16.98
C LYS A 95 10.19 -10.60 16.02
N ARG A 96 8.92 -10.37 16.36
CA ARG A 96 7.78 -10.79 15.53
C ARG A 96 7.81 -10.11 14.16
N LEU A 97 8.04 -8.79 14.11
CA LEU A 97 8.17 -8.07 12.85
C LEU A 97 9.33 -8.59 11.99
N ASP A 98 10.49 -8.83 12.58
CA ASP A 98 11.67 -9.32 11.84
C ASP A 98 11.46 -10.73 11.29
N VAL A 99 10.87 -11.63 12.08
CA VAL A 99 10.51 -12.98 11.61
C VAL A 99 9.48 -12.90 10.49
N THR A 100 8.44 -12.07 10.64
CA THR A 100 7.43 -11.89 9.60
C THR A 100 8.03 -11.43 8.27
N ARG A 101 8.88 -10.39 8.29
CA ARG A 101 9.57 -9.92 7.08
C ARG A 101 10.37 -11.04 6.43
N ARG A 102 11.11 -11.81 7.22
CA ARG A 102 11.91 -12.94 6.72
C ARG A 102 11.04 -14.03 6.09
N VAL A 103 9.95 -14.41 6.75
CA VAL A 103 9.04 -15.44 6.23
C VAL A 103 8.37 -14.98 4.93
N ILE A 104 7.97 -13.71 4.83
CA ILE A 104 7.46 -13.14 3.59
C ILE A 104 8.52 -13.25 2.49
N LEU A 105 9.75 -12.78 2.75
CA LEU A 105 10.86 -12.83 1.79
C LEU A 105 11.15 -14.26 1.31
N ASP A 106 11.12 -15.24 2.22
CA ASP A 106 11.37 -16.65 1.90
C ASP A 106 10.27 -17.27 1.01
N ARG A 107 9.04 -16.71 1.06
CA ARG A 107 7.88 -17.16 0.26
C ARG A 107 7.75 -16.47 -1.09
N LEU A 108 8.42 -15.34 -1.30
CA LEU A 108 8.29 -14.58 -2.55
C LEU A 108 8.78 -15.40 -3.76
N PRO A 109 8.15 -15.21 -4.95
CA PRO A 109 8.46 -15.96 -6.17
C PRO A 109 9.87 -15.69 -6.72
N TRP A 110 10.64 -14.76 -6.12
CA TRP A 110 12.02 -14.46 -6.52
C TRP A 110 12.97 -14.49 -5.33
N LYS A 111 14.03 -15.30 -5.43
CA LYS A 111 15.25 -15.16 -4.62
C LYS A 111 16.11 -14.03 -5.17
N VAL A 112 15.93 -12.80 -4.68
CA VAL A 112 16.94 -11.75 -4.88
C VAL A 112 18.18 -12.18 -4.10
N GLU A 113 19.27 -12.48 -4.80
CA GLU A 113 20.57 -12.65 -4.16
C GLU A 113 21.06 -11.28 -3.67
N GLY A 114 21.09 -11.08 -2.35
CA GLY A 114 21.73 -9.91 -1.74
C GLY A 114 20.94 -9.25 -0.59
N PRO A 115 21.56 -8.32 0.15
CA PRO A 115 21.05 -7.73 1.40
C PRO A 115 19.89 -6.75 1.23
N TYR A 116 19.33 -6.63 0.02
CA TYR A 116 18.33 -5.62 -0.33
C TYR A 116 17.00 -6.26 -0.73
N ALA A 117 16.54 -7.34 -0.12
CA ALA A 117 15.29 -7.99 -0.57
C ALA A 117 14.01 -7.17 -0.21
N CYS A 118 14.13 -6.22 0.72
CA CYS A 118 13.13 -5.20 1.02
C CYS A 118 13.81 -3.89 1.46
N LEU A 119 13.14 -2.74 1.31
CA LEU A 119 13.64 -1.44 1.77
C LEU A 119 12.55 -0.68 2.52
N PHE A 120 12.97 0.22 3.39
CA PHE A 120 12.07 1.15 4.06
C PHE A 120 11.71 2.32 3.14
N VAL A 121 10.42 2.64 3.06
CA VAL A 121 9.90 3.72 2.22
C VAL A 121 8.94 4.60 3.00
N ASP A 122 8.88 5.87 2.63
CA ASP A 122 7.87 6.77 3.16
C ASP A 122 6.47 6.28 2.73
N HIS A 123 5.57 6.12 3.71
CA HIS A 123 4.19 5.72 3.48
C HIS A 123 3.24 6.81 3.97
N GLU A 124 2.30 7.21 3.12
CA GLU A 124 1.46 8.40 3.36
C GLU A 124 0.54 8.26 4.58
N THR A 125 0.22 7.02 4.97
CA THR A 125 -0.78 6.72 6.01
C THR A 125 -0.19 6.40 7.39
N GLU A 126 1.11 6.11 7.49
CA GLU A 126 1.70 5.69 8.76
C GLU A 126 2.39 6.89 9.41
N LYS A 127 1.78 7.45 10.46
CA LYS A 127 2.39 8.50 11.28
C LYS A 127 2.60 7.97 12.69
N LEU A 128 3.78 8.20 13.25
CA LEU A 128 4.04 8.09 14.68
C LEU A 128 3.10 9.02 15.47
N SER A 129 2.96 8.75 16.76
CA SER A 129 2.23 9.60 17.71
C SER A 129 2.80 11.02 17.82
N ASP A 130 4.04 11.25 17.36
CA ASP A 130 4.70 12.56 17.25
C ASP A 130 4.49 13.23 15.87
N GLY A 131 3.75 12.60 14.96
CA GLY A 131 3.47 13.10 13.62
C GLY A 131 4.53 12.79 12.56
N LEU A 132 5.62 12.11 12.91
CA LEU A 132 6.66 11.68 11.96
C LEU A 132 6.19 10.46 11.14
N PRO A 133 6.45 10.39 9.83
CA PRO A 133 6.07 9.22 9.04
C PRO A 133 6.82 7.97 9.55
N ARG A 134 6.09 6.88 9.83
CA ARG A 134 6.73 5.57 10.02
C ARG A 134 7.08 5.01 8.64
N PRO A 135 8.32 4.53 8.45
CA PRO A 135 8.66 3.89 7.21
C PRO A 135 7.93 2.55 7.07
N ALA A 136 7.24 2.36 5.95
CA ALA A 136 6.70 1.06 5.58
C ALA A 136 7.81 0.14 5.06
N THR A 137 7.63 -1.16 5.23
CA THR A 137 8.50 -2.17 4.60
C THR A 137 8.04 -2.40 3.18
N CYS A 138 8.87 -2.05 2.20
CA CYS A 138 8.59 -2.26 0.78
C CYS A 138 9.28 -3.53 0.28
N PHE A 139 8.46 -4.52 -0.11
CA PHE A 139 8.90 -5.70 -0.85
C PHE A 139 8.88 -5.35 -2.33
N PHE A 140 10.06 -5.14 -2.94
CA PHE A 140 10.13 -4.60 -4.29
C PHE A 140 10.23 -5.69 -5.37
N VAL A 141 9.48 -5.47 -6.44
CA VAL A 141 9.40 -6.26 -7.66
C VAL A 141 10.49 -5.84 -8.65
N GLY A 142 10.88 -4.56 -8.62
CA GLY A 142 11.92 -4.03 -9.49
C GLY A 142 12.36 -2.62 -9.10
N THR A 143 13.29 -2.06 -9.87
CA THR A 143 13.83 -0.71 -9.64
C THR A 143 14.00 0.01 -10.97
N ASN A 144 14.16 1.33 -10.93
CA ASN A 144 14.56 2.10 -12.12
C ASN A 144 16.08 2.11 -12.36
N GLY A 145 16.84 1.20 -11.73
CA GLY A 145 18.30 1.15 -11.84
C GLY A 145 18.81 0.58 -13.17
N SER A 146 18.00 -0.19 -13.89
CA SER A 146 18.34 -0.78 -15.19
C SER A 146 17.07 -1.11 -15.97
N GLN A 147 17.17 -1.30 -17.29
CA GLN A 147 16.03 -1.70 -18.12
C GLN A 147 15.48 -3.06 -17.68
N LYS A 148 16.37 -4.03 -17.40
CA LYS A 148 15.99 -5.34 -16.86
C LYS A 148 15.13 -5.20 -15.60
N ALA A 149 15.49 -4.30 -14.68
CA ALA A 149 14.74 -4.08 -13.45
C ALA A 149 13.41 -3.34 -13.66
N LEU A 150 13.30 -2.51 -14.70
CA LEU A 150 12.02 -1.94 -15.14
C LEU A 150 11.11 -3.00 -15.76
N ASP A 151 11.65 -3.91 -16.56
CA ASP A 151 10.89 -4.99 -17.19
C ASP A 151 10.35 -5.96 -16.13
N GLN A 152 11.15 -6.25 -15.09
CA GLN A 152 10.69 -6.99 -13.91
C GLN A 152 9.52 -6.29 -13.21
N ALA A 153 9.59 -4.98 -13.02
CA ALA A 153 8.52 -4.20 -12.40
C ALA A 153 7.20 -4.21 -13.18
N LYS A 154 7.22 -4.66 -14.45
CA LYS A 154 6.05 -4.83 -15.32
C LYS A 154 5.63 -6.30 -15.50
N ASN A 155 6.38 -7.25 -14.95
CA ASN A 155 6.10 -8.67 -15.12
C ASN A 155 4.84 -9.07 -14.32
N GLU A 156 3.74 -9.31 -15.03
CA GLU A 156 2.44 -9.60 -14.40
C GLU A 156 2.44 -10.90 -13.59
N ASP A 157 3.15 -11.93 -14.03
CA ASP A 157 3.21 -13.21 -13.29
C ASP A 157 3.99 -13.06 -11.99
N LEU A 158 5.07 -12.27 -12.03
CA LEU A 158 5.82 -11.92 -10.83
C LEU A 158 4.97 -11.10 -9.86
N ILE A 159 4.26 -10.09 -10.36
CA ILE A 159 3.36 -9.25 -9.56
C ILE A 159 2.29 -10.11 -8.90
N ARG A 160 1.70 -11.06 -9.63
CA ARG A 160 0.70 -12.00 -9.11
C ARG A 160 1.25 -12.87 -7.98
N GLY A 161 2.45 -13.41 -8.14
CA GLY A 161 3.10 -14.18 -7.07
C GLY A 161 3.38 -13.34 -5.82
N PHE A 162 3.70 -12.05 -5.96
CA PHE A 162 3.79 -11.15 -4.81
C PHE A 162 2.42 -10.92 -4.16
N GLN A 163 1.37 -10.67 -4.95
CA GLN A 163 0.01 -10.48 -4.47
C GLN A 163 -0.50 -11.68 -3.67
N GLU A 164 -0.20 -12.90 -4.12
CA GLU A 164 -0.54 -14.15 -3.45
C GLU A 164 0.19 -14.29 -2.10
N VAL A 165 1.48 -13.97 -2.03
CA VAL A 165 2.25 -14.08 -0.78
C VAL A 165 1.85 -13.01 0.24
N LEU A 166 1.53 -11.80 -0.23
CA LEU A 166 1.23 -10.65 0.62
C LEU A 166 -0.26 -10.51 0.92
N ASP A 167 -1.10 -11.45 0.47
CA ASP A 167 -2.57 -11.44 0.62
C ASP A 167 -3.22 -10.11 0.18
N THR A 168 -2.75 -9.54 -0.94
CA THR A 168 -3.21 -8.25 -1.42
C THR A 168 -3.66 -8.29 -2.87
N GLN A 169 -4.68 -7.51 -3.19
CA GLN A 169 -5.15 -7.28 -4.56
C GLN A 169 -4.63 -5.95 -5.12
N GLU A 170 -3.87 -5.19 -4.34
CA GLU A 170 -3.30 -3.93 -4.79
C GLU A 170 -2.22 -4.15 -5.86
N LYS A 171 -1.97 -3.14 -6.69
CA LYS A 171 -0.84 -3.15 -7.63
C LYS A 171 0.41 -2.53 -6.96
N PRO A 172 1.63 -2.95 -7.33
CA PRO A 172 2.84 -2.34 -6.81
C PRO A 172 2.90 -0.86 -7.23
N ARG A 173 3.55 -0.05 -6.39
CA ARG A 173 3.71 1.39 -6.61
C ARG A 173 5.18 1.75 -6.60
N TRP A 174 5.48 2.92 -7.16
CA TRP A 174 6.82 3.48 -7.14
C TRP A 174 7.06 4.31 -5.90
N TYR A 175 8.10 3.94 -5.16
CA TYR A 175 8.52 4.62 -3.94
C TYR A 175 9.93 5.16 -4.09
N ARG A 176 10.18 6.25 -3.37
CA ARG A 176 11.54 6.70 -3.10
C ARG A 176 12.02 5.98 -1.84
N PRO A 177 13.17 5.30 -1.87
CA PRO A 177 13.73 4.72 -0.66
C PRO A 177 14.01 5.84 0.36
N GLY A 178 13.71 5.58 1.63
CA GLY A 178 13.97 6.52 2.72
C GLY A 178 15.46 6.86 2.84
N PRO A 179 15.81 8.05 3.38
CA PRO A 179 17.19 8.32 3.75
C PRO A 179 17.58 7.35 4.88
N PHE A 180 18.63 6.55 4.64
CA PHE A 180 19.31 5.81 5.70
C PHE A 180 20.16 6.77 6.53
#